data_AF-A0A7R9QZ11-F1
#
_entry.id   AF-A0A7R9QZ11-F1
#
_cell.length_a   1.000
_cell.length_b   1.000
_cell.length_c   1.000
_cell.angle_alpha   90.00
_cell.angle_beta   90.00
_cell.angle_gamma   90.00
#
_symmetry.space_group_name_H-M   'P 1'
#
loop_
_entity.id
_entity.type
_entity.pdbx_description
1 polymer ?
#
loop_
_entity_poly.entity_id
_entity_poly.type
_entity_poly.pdbx_seq_one_letter_code
_entity_poly.pdbx_strand_id
1 'polypeptide(L)' 'MASQVVTSGVVSSEVSGDDSLYPIAVLIDELRNDDVQLRLNSIRKLSTIALALGVERTRTELIPFLTDTIYDE' A
#
# COMPACT_ATOMS: atom_id res chain seq x y z
N MET A 1 -39.10 8.33 36.28
CA MET A 1 -38.46 7.13 35.68
C MET A 1 -38.68 7.18 34.18
N ALA A 2 -37.65 7.59 33.43
CA ALA A 2 -37.40 7.26 32.03
C ALA A 2 -36.10 7.98 31.66
N SER A 3 -35.00 7.35 32.06
CA SER A 3 -33.66 7.68 31.60
C SER A 3 -33.54 7.06 30.21
N GLN A 4 -33.26 7.86 29.18
CA GLN A 4 -32.76 7.30 27.92
C GLN A 4 -31.62 8.17 27.41
N VAL A 5 -30.46 7.55 27.52
CA VAL A 5 -29.14 7.97 27.07
C VAL A 5 -29.16 8.05 25.54
N VAL A 6 -28.94 9.25 24.99
CA VAL A 6 -28.52 9.40 23.60
C VAL A 6 -27.00 9.46 23.58
N THR A 7 -26.37 8.28 23.57
CA THR A 7 -24.97 8.13 23.17
C THR A 7 -24.94 7.35 21.86
N SER A 8 -24.64 8.04 20.78
CA SER A 8 -23.96 7.47 19.62
C SER A 8 -23.27 8.68 18.99
N GLY A 9 -22.03 9.00 19.33
CA GLY A 9 -20.90 8.06 19.29
C GLY A 9 -20.52 7.87 17.83
N VAL A 10 -19.81 8.87 17.31
CA VAL A 10 -18.85 8.84 16.18
C VAL A 10 -19.11 7.75 15.14
N VAL A 11 -19.67 8.13 14.00
CA VAL A 11 -19.41 7.38 12.77
C VAL A 11 -17.95 7.62 12.40
N SER A 12 -17.16 6.58 12.60
CA SER A 12 -15.72 6.55 12.38
C SER A 12 -15.39 6.91 10.94
N SER A 13 -14.49 7.89 10.81
CA SER A 13 -13.53 8.08 9.72
C SER A 13 -13.44 6.94 8.69
N GLU A 14 -14.04 7.13 7.52
CA GLU A 14 -13.78 6.33 6.32
C GLU A 14 -13.30 7.22 5.15
N VAL A 15 -12.48 8.21 5.47
CA VAL A 15 -11.70 8.97 4.50
C VAL A 15 -10.24 8.91 4.90
N SER A 16 -9.35 8.63 3.94
CA SER A 16 -7.87 8.58 4.03
C SER A 16 -7.20 7.18 3.94
N GLY A 17 -7.87 6.17 3.38
CA GLY A 17 -7.24 4.87 3.07
C GLY A 17 -6.85 4.67 1.59
N ASP A 18 -7.49 5.39 0.67
CA ASP A 18 -7.41 5.11 -0.77
C ASP A 18 -6.30 5.89 -1.51
N ASP A 19 -6.04 7.14 -1.09
CA ASP A 19 -4.95 7.98 -1.65
C ASP A 19 -3.55 7.41 -1.38
N SER A 20 -3.40 6.59 -0.34
CA SER A 20 -2.13 5.92 -0.02
C SER A 20 -1.87 4.68 -0.86
N LEU A 21 -2.89 4.15 -1.57
CA LEU A 21 -2.77 2.98 -2.43
C LEU A 21 -2.32 3.31 -3.85
N TYR A 22 -2.60 4.52 -4.35
CA TYR A 22 -2.24 4.94 -5.69
C TYR A 22 -0.72 4.89 -5.98
N PRO A 23 0.18 5.34 -5.06
CA PRO A 23 1.61 5.24 -5.28
C PRO A 23 2.12 3.79 -5.36
N ILE A 24 1.45 2.86 -4.67
CA ILE A 24 1.80 1.44 -4.64
C ILE A 24 1.43 0.79 -5.97
N ALA A 25 0.21 1.05 -6.45
CA ALA A 25 -0.29 0.50 -7.71
C ALA A 25 0.60 0.91 -8.88
N VAL A 26 0.96 2.20 -8.95
CA VAL A 26 1.87 2.72 -9.98
C VAL A 26 3.24 2.03 -9.89
N LEU A 27 3.75 1.80 -8.68
CA LEU A 27 5.05 1.15 -8.49
C LEU A 27 5.05 -0.33 -8.82
N ILE A 28 3.95 -1.03 -8.55
CA ILE A 28 3.73 -2.41 -8.98
C ILE A 28 3.71 -2.48 -10.51
N ASP A 29 2.98 -1.57 -11.17
CA ASP A 29 2.90 -1.52 -12.63
C ASP A 29 4.25 -1.15 -13.27
N GLU A 30 4.98 -0.20 -12.68
CA GLU A 30 6.32 0.17 -13.16
C GLU A 30 7.35 -0.98 -12.96
N LEU A 31 7.23 -1.78 -11.89
CA LEU A 31 8.12 -2.93 -11.64
C LEU A 31 7.90 -4.08 -12.62
N ARG A 32 6.68 -4.24 -13.14
CA ARG A 32 6.35 -5.23 -14.19
C ARG A 32 6.61 -4.71 -15.61
N ASN A 33 7.19 -3.52 -15.73
CA ASN A 33 7.44 -2.91 -17.03
C ASN A 33 8.67 -3.53 -17.73
N ASP A 34 8.61 -3.68 -19.05
CA ASP A 34 9.71 -4.20 -19.86
C ASP A 34 10.91 -3.23 -19.94
N ASP A 35 10.69 -1.92 -19.77
CA ASP A 35 11.75 -0.92 -19.78
C ASP A 35 12.59 -1.01 -18.49
N VAL A 36 13.88 -1.30 -18.68
CA VAL A 36 14.87 -1.40 -17.60
C VAL A 36 15.00 -0.09 -16.81
N GLN A 37 14.88 1.08 -17.46
CA GLN A 37 14.98 2.37 -16.77
C GLN A 37 13.79 2.61 -15.84
N LEU A 38 12.58 2.23 -16.25
CA LEU A 38 11.38 2.34 -15.40
C LEU A 38 11.50 1.40 -14.20
N ARG A 39 11.88 0.13 -14.40
CA ARG A 39 12.14 -0.80 -13.30
C ARG A 39 13.17 -0.28 -12.30
N LEU A 40 14.27 0.29 -12.79
CA LEU A 40 15.33 0.81 -11.94
C LEU A 40 14.87 2.03 -11.13
N ASN A 41 14.06 2.90 -11.74
CA ASN A 41 13.43 4.02 -11.03
C ASN A 41 12.46 3.53 -9.94
N SER A 42 11.73 2.45 -10.19
CA SER A 42 10.80 1.87 -9.24
C SER A 42 11.49 1.21 -8.06
N ILE A 43 12.59 0.48 -8.32
CA ILE A 43 13.44 -0.10 -7.27
C ILE A 43 13.94 0.98 -6.31
N ARG A 44 14.33 2.16 -6.82
CA ARG A 44 14.77 3.29 -5.97
C ARG A 44 13.64 3.84 -5.09
N LYS A 45 12.39 3.73 -5.52
CA LYS A 45 11.21 4.19 -4.77
C LYS A 45 10.72 3.15 -3.75
N LEU A 46 11.15 1.88 -3.81
CA LEU A 46 10.73 0.80 -2.89
C LEU A 46 10.87 1.17 -1.42
N SER A 47 11.96 1.84 -1.02
CA SER A 47 12.19 2.26 0.37
C SER A 47 11.12 3.24 0.84
N THR A 48 10.72 4.18 -0.02
CA THR A 48 9.66 5.16 0.28
C THR A 48 8.30 4.48 0.40
N ILE A 49 8.02 3.49 -0.44
CA ILE A 49 6.80 2.68 -0.37
C ILE A 49 6.76 1.89 0.92
N ALA A 50 7.83 1.16 1.25
CA ALA A 50 7.89 0.35 2.47
C ALA A 50 7.63 1.19 3.73
N LEU A 51 8.14 2.43 3.75
CA LEU A 51 7.85 3.39 4.81
C LEU A 51 6.38 3.83 4.83
N ALA A 52 5.75 4.05 3.67
CA ALA A 52 4.35 4.45 3.55
C ALA A 52 3.36 3.31 3.86
N LEU A 53 3.68 2.06 3.49
CA LEU A 53 2.87 0.87 3.80
C LEU A 53 2.94 0.49 5.28
N GLY A 54 4.09 0.74 5.91
CA GLY A 54 4.41 0.17 7.21
C GLY A 54 4.83 -1.30 7.12
N VAL A 55 5.28 -1.81 8.25
CA VAL A 55 5.99 -3.10 8.36
C VAL A 55 5.10 -4.31 8.07
N GLU A 56 3.82 -4.26 8.43
CA GLU A 56 2.86 -5.35 8.22
C GLU A 56 2.64 -5.62 6.73
N ARG A 57 2.16 -4.61 6.00
CA ARG A 57 1.86 -4.74 4.57
C ARG A 57 3.11 -4.95 3.72
N THR A 58 4.24 -4.35 4.10
CA THR A 58 5.52 -4.62 3.44
C THR A 58 5.85 -6.11 3.51
N ARG A 59 5.60 -6.76 4.64
CA ARG A 59 5.89 -8.19 4.84
C ARG A 59 4.89 -9.10 4.13
N THR A 60 3.61 -8.76 4.15
CA THR A 60 2.54 -9.63 3.62
C THR A 60 2.23 -9.41 2.15
N GLU A 61 2.57 -8.25 1.59
CA GLU A 61 2.26 -7.89 0.19
C GLU A 61 3.54 -7.62 -0.62
N LEU A 62 4.38 -6.68 -0.17
CA LEU A 62 5.53 -6.22 -0.97
C LEU A 62 6.63 -7.28 -1.10
N ILE A 63 6.97 -8.00 -0.02
CA ILE A 63 7.98 -9.06 -0.06
C ILE A 63 7.56 -10.21 -0.98
N PRO A 64 6.35 -10.80 -0.85
CA PRO A 64 5.87 -11.82 -1.78
C PRO A 64 5.87 -11.32 -3.23
N PHE A 65 5.38 -10.10 -3.49
CA PHE A 65 5.37 -9.52 -4.84
C PHE A 65 6.78 -9.44 -5.45
N LEU A 66 7.75 -8.90 -4.69
CA LEU A 66 9.14 -8.81 -5.16
C LEU A 66 9.75 -10.19 -5.42
N THR A 67 9.42 -11.15 -4.56
CA THR A 67 9.87 -12.54 -4.70
C THR A 67 9.32 -13.10 -6.02
N ASP A 68 8.02 -12.97 -6.28
CA ASP A 68 7.38 -13.46 -7.50
C ASP A 68 7.96 -12.77 -8.76
N THR A 69 8.21 -11.45 -8.72
CA THR A 69 8.80 -10.73 -9.87
C THR A 69 10.25 -11.09 -10.18
N ILE A 70 11.03 -11.62 -9.23
CA ILE A 70 12.42 -12.06 -9.47
C ILE A 70 12.46 -13.47 -10.08
N TYR A 71 11.40 -14.27 -9.89
CA TYR A 71 11.32 -15.66 -10.38
C TYR A 71 10.51 -15.82 -11.67
N ASP A 72 10.02 -14.73 -12.27
CA ASP A 72 9.39 -14.73 -13.59
C ASP A 72 10.50 -14.84 -14.67
N GLU A 73 11.01 -16.06 -14.84
CA GLU A 73 11.93 -16.61 -15.87
C GLU A 73 13.11 -15.75 -16.37
#